data_AF-A0A662JF85-F1
#
_entry.id   AF-A0A662JF85-F1
#
_cell.length_a   1.000
_cell.length_b   1.000
_cell.length_c   1.000
_cell.angle_alpha   90.00
_cell.angle_beta   90.00
_cell.angle_gamma   90.00
#
_symmetry.space_group_name_H-M   'P 1'
#
loop_
_entity.id
_entity.type
_entity.pdbx_description
1 polymer ?
#
loop_
_entity_poly.entity_id
_entity_poly.type
_entity_poly.pdbx_seq_one_letter_code
_entity_poly.pdbx_strand_id
1 'polypeptide(L)'
;HNLDDLAAYAVKGFLTHEETPISKLIGHTGTVDGLIGRLRPLIEVGEYEALVYALSSKLPFNHEECPYVNRRGLEFRAKEFLALLEEERPGFKLAFLRGLLKKKVEVKAEGELRKCSMCGMPTSSEVCAFCRLIYRVKGSYDTVEKVHKYVEEKTRELRSLI
;
A
#
# COMPACT_ATOMS: atom_id res chain seq x y z
N HIS A 1 0.60 -6.40 2.14
CA HIS A 1 0.40 -5.70 3.42
C HIS A 1 -0.12 -6.70 4.42
N ASN A 2 0.76 -7.05 5.36
CA ASN A 2 0.48 -7.92 6.50
C ASN A 2 0.21 -7.07 7.77
N LEU A 3 0.07 -7.70 8.93
CA LEU A 3 -0.12 -7.06 10.23
C LEU A 3 1.01 -6.07 10.57
N ASP A 4 2.27 -6.50 10.39
CA ASP A 4 3.46 -5.72 10.71
C ASP A 4 3.54 -4.42 9.87
N ASP A 5 3.21 -4.49 8.57
CA ASP A 5 3.18 -3.33 7.68
C ASP A 5 2.16 -2.27 8.17
N LEU A 6 0.97 -2.72 8.57
CA LEU A 6 -0.11 -1.82 8.96
C LEU A 6 0.10 -1.23 10.36
N ALA A 7 0.60 -2.04 11.29
CA ALA A 7 0.96 -1.58 12.62
C ALA A 7 2.10 -0.54 12.55
N ALA A 8 3.14 -0.80 11.75
CA ALA A 8 4.24 0.15 11.55
C ALA A 8 3.76 1.46 10.88
N TYR A 9 2.86 1.36 9.90
CA TYR A 9 2.24 2.55 9.30
C TYR A 9 1.49 3.41 10.32
N ALA A 10 0.71 2.79 11.21
CA ALA A 10 -0.01 3.50 12.26
C ALA A 10 0.92 4.15 13.30
N VAL A 11 1.96 3.43 13.74
CA VAL A 11 2.98 3.99 14.67
C VAL A 11 3.70 5.16 14.03
N LYS A 12 4.13 5.02 12.77
CA LYS A 12 4.77 6.11 12.01
C LYS A 12 3.90 7.36 12.01
N GLY A 13 2.63 7.25 11.62
CA GLY A 13 1.74 8.41 11.54
C GLY A 13 1.50 9.07 12.90
N PHE A 14 1.38 8.26 13.97
CA PHE A 14 1.33 8.79 15.32
C PHE A 14 2.58 9.61 15.67
N LEU A 15 3.78 9.09 15.38
CA LEU A 15 5.05 9.77 15.67
C LEU A 15 5.27 11.05 14.85
N THR A 16 4.76 11.10 13.61
CA THR A 16 4.87 12.28 12.75
C THR A 16 3.73 13.27 12.93
N HIS A 17 2.79 13.00 13.84
CA HIS A 17 1.53 13.75 13.97
C HIS A 17 0.76 13.87 12.64
N GLU A 18 0.94 12.90 11.75
CA GLU A 18 0.13 12.76 10.54
C GLU A 18 -1.08 11.91 10.91
N GLU A 19 -2.29 12.48 10.81
CA GLU A 19 -3.51 11.68 11.01
C GLU A 19 -3.46 10.49 10.05
N THR A 20 -3.31 9.30 10.61
CA THR A 20 -3.36 8.06 9.83
C THR A 20 -4.83 7.78 9.57
N PRO A 21 -5.34 7.99 8.34
CA PRO A 21 -6.76 7.82 8.10
C PRO A 21 -7.10 6.34 8.31
N ILE A 22 -8.15 6.04 9.06
CA ILE A 22 -8.59 4.66 9.30
C ILE A 22 -8.88 3.93 7.98
N SER A 23 -9.31 4.66 6.94
CA SER A 23 -9.46 4.14 5.58
C SER A 23 -8.18 3.52 5.00
N LYS A 24 -7.00 3.91 5.50
CA LYS A 24 -5.72 3.33 5.10
C LYS A 24 -5.31 2.14 5.97
N LEU A 25 -6.01 1.86 7.06
CA LEU A 25 -5.76 0.73 7.97
C LEU A 25 -6.74 -0.43 7.76
N ILE A 26 -7.91 -0.18 7.19
CA ILE A 26 -8.91 -1.22 6.93
C ILE A 26 -8.47 -2.25 5.88
N GLY A 27 -9.06 -3.44 5.96
CA GLY A 27 -8.74 -4.57 5.09
C GLY A 27 -9.32 -4.48 3.68
N HIS A 28 -10.12 -3.46 3.37
CA HIS A 28 -10.70 -3.29 2.04
C HIS A 28 -10.90 -1.81 1.68
N THR A 29 -10.88 -1.51 0.38
CA THR A 29 -11.38 -0.24 -0.15
C THR A 29 -12.42 -0.51 -1.22
N GLY A 30 -13.51 0.27 -1.23
CA GLY A 30 -14.51 0.20 -2.29
C GLY A 30 -13.95 0.68 -3.64
N THR A 31 -14.61 0.29 -4.72
CA THR A 31 -14.36 0.84 -6.04
C THR A 31 -14.96 2.24 -6.12
N VAL A 32 -14.19 3.19 -6.62
CA VAL A 32 -14.62 4.57 -6.94
C VAL A 32 -14.35 4.78 -8.42
N ASP A 33 -15.05 5.69 -9.10
CA ASP A 33 -14.90 5.90 -10.55
C ASP A 33 -13.42 5.95 -10.98
N GLY A 34 -13.01 4.99 -11.83
CA GLY A 34 -11.63 4.80 -12.30
C GLY A 34 -10.59 4.25 -11.28
N LEU A 35 -10.97 3.98 -10.03
CA LEU A 35 -10.14 3.38 -8.98
C LEU A 35 -10.72 2.04 -8.52
N ILE A 36 -10.06 0.94 -8.90
CA ILE A 36 -10.46 -0.42 -8.49
C ILE A 36 -10.25 -0.60 -6.99
N GLY A 37 -11.26 -1.15 -6.32
CA GLY A 37 -11.19 -1.53 -4.90
C GLY A 37 -10.07 -2.53 -4.62
N ARG A 38 -9.48 -2.46 -3.43
CA ARG A 38 -8.35 -3.32 -3.02
C ARG A 38 -8.73 -4.10 -1.76
N LEU A 39 -8.29 -5.35 -1.68
CA LEU A 39 -8.38 -6.17 -0.48
C LEU A 39 -7.00 -6.38 0.13
N ARG A 40 -6.95 -6.55 1.45
CA ARG A 40 -5.75 -6.90 2.22
C ARG A 40 -6.06 -8.13 3.09
N PRO A 41 -6.04 -9.35 2.51
CA PRO A 41 -6.44 -10.55 3.23
C PRO A 41 -5.55 -10.88 4.44
N LEU A 42 -4.28 -10.45 4.40
CA LEU A 42 -3.27 -10.73 5.43
C LEU A 42 -3.22 -9.69 6.55
N ILE A 43 -4.26 -8.86 6.69
CA ILE A 43 -4.30 -7.74 7.67
C ILE A 43 -4.06 -8.18 9.12
N GLU A 44 -4.45 -9.40 9.49
CA GLU A 44 -4.23 -9.95 10.84
C GLU A 44 -3.12 -11.01 10.90
N VAL A 45 -2.37 -11.21 9.81
CA VAL A 45 -1.29 -12.19 9.71
C VAL A 45 0.06 -11.49 9.85
N GLY A 46 0.92 -11.95 10.76
CA GLY A 46 2.26 -11.40 10.98
C GLY A 46 3.24 -11.70 9.85
N GLU A 47 4.30 -10.91 9.73
CA GLU A 47 5.37 -11.12 8.73
C GLU A 47 6.06 -12.48 8.92
N TYR A 48 6.33 -12.86 10.18
CA TYR A 48 6.88 -14.17 10.52
C TYR A 48 5.94 -15.33 10.13
N GLU A 49 4.64 -15.21 10.41
CA GLU A 49 3.64 -16.24 10.07
C GLU A 49 3.53 -16.42 8.54
N ALA A 50 3.50 -15.30 7.80
CA ALA A 50 3.49 -15.31 6.33
C ALA A 50 4.75 -15.98 5.76
N LEU A 51 5.93 -15.71 6.33
CA LEU A 51 7.18 -16.34 5.93
C LEU A 51 7.18 -17.85 6.22
N VAL A 52 6.75 -18.26 7.41
CA VAL A 52 6.63 -19.69 7.77
C VAL A 52 5.67 -20.41 6.82
N TYR A 53 4.55 -19.77 6.46
CA TYR A 53 3.61 -20.34 5.49
C TYR A 53 4.25 -20.50 4.10
N ALA A 54 4.94 -19.47 3.61
CA ALA A 54 5.61 -19.52 2.31
C ALA A 54 6.68 -20.62 2.25
N LEU A 55 7.50 -20.76 3.29
CA LEU A 55 8.54 -21.78 3.39
C LEU A 55 7.95 -23.19 3.49
N SER A 56 6.99 -23.41 4.38
CA SER A 56 6.37 -24.73 4.59
C SER A 56 5.56 -25.20 3.38
N SER A 57 4.93 -24.26 2.67
CA SER A 57 4.18 -24.51 1.42
C SER A 57 5.07 -24.54 0.18
N LYS A 58 6.39 -24.33 0.32
CA LYS A 58 7.36 -24.27 -0.79
C LYS A 58 6.95 -23.27 -1.88
N LEU A 59 6.37 -22.14 -1.48
CA LEU A 59 6.02 -21.09 -2.43
C LEU A 59 7.29 -20.42 -2.94
N PRO A 60 7.47 -20.24 -4.25
CA PRO A 60 8.57 -19.45 -4.76
C PRO A 60 8.37 -17.97 -4.40
N PHE A 61 9.38 -17.35 -3.79
CA PHE A 61 9.39 -15.91 -3.52
C PHE A 61 10.81 -15.34 -3.66
N ASN A 62 10.91 -14.03 -3.85
CA ASN A 62 12.20 -13.35 -3.90
C ASN A 62 12.73 -13.10 -2.48
N HIS A 63 13.94 -13.59 -2.21
CA HIS A 63 14.63 -13.37 -0.93
C HIS A 63 15.45 -12.08 -0.89
N GLU A 64 15.69 -11.46 -2.05
CA GLU A 64 16.52 -10.26 -2.13
C GLU A 64 15.75 -9.01 -1.73
N GLU A 65 16.45 -8.11 -1.03
CA GLU A 65 15.95 -6.78 -0.72
C GLU A 65 16.34 -5.79 -1.82
N CYS A 66 15.49 -4.80 -2.09
CA CYS A 66 15.79 -3.75 -3.05
C CYS A 66 17.05 -2.95 -2.60
N PRO A 67 18.06 -2.74 -3.46
CA PRO A 67 19.28 -2.00 -3.08
C PRO A 67 19.01 -0.52 -2.76
N TYR A 68 17.85 0.00 -3.15
CA TYR A 68 17.41 1.38 -2.86
C TYR A 68 16.54 1.49 -1.61
N VAL A 69 16.39 0.42 -0.83
CA VAL A 69 15.60 0.43 0.40
C VAL A 69 16.25 1.34 1.46
N ASN A 70 15.45 2.22 2.06
CA ASN A 70 15.93 3.07 3.15
C ASN A 70 15.65 2.42 4.51
N ARG A 71 16.56 1.56 4.98
CA ARG A 71 16.46 0.93 6.31
C ARG A 71 16.51 1.90 7.49
N ARG A 72 16.95 3.14 7.27
CA ARG A 72 16.92 4.19 8.30
C ARG A 72 15.57 4.91 8.39
N GLY A 73 14.61 4.55 7.53
CA GLY A 73 13.28 5.12 7.53
C GLY A 73 12.51 4.79 8.82
N LEU A 74 11.62 5.71 9.21
CA LEU A 74 10.82 5.59 10.43
C LEU A 74 9.94 4.32 10.45
N GLU A 75 9.54 3.83 9.29
CA GLU A 75 8.76 2.60 9.15
C GLU A 75 9.52 1.36 9.63
N PHE A 76 10.81 1.23 9.31
CA PHE A 76 11.64 0.13 9.80
C PHE A 76 11.85 0.23 11.30
N ARG A 77 12.09 1.45 11.82
CA ARG A 77 12.19 1.69 13.27
C ARG A 77 10.89 1.34 14.00
N ALA A 78 9.74 1.64 13.39
CA ALA A 78 8.46 1.26 13.94
C ALA A 78 8.27 -0.27 13.96
N LYS A 79 8.70 -0.99 12.91
CA LYS A 79 8.70 -2.47 12.91
C LYS A 79 9.60 -3.05 14.00
N GLU A 80 10.82 -2.54 14.16
CA GLU A 80 11.76 -2.95 15.23
C GLU A 80 11.13 -2.76 16.62
N PHE A 81 10.56 -1.58 16.87
CA PHE A 81 9.87 -1.27 18.12
C PHE A 81 8.69 -2.21 18.39
N LEU A 82 7.84 -2.46 17.37
CA LEU A 82 6.70 -3.35 17.49
C LEU A 82 7.12 -4.81 17.69
N ALA A 83 8.25 -5.24 17.12
CA ALA A 83 8.79 -6.59 17.32
C ALA A 83 9.22 -6.80 18.77
N LEU A 84 9.89 -5.81 19.39
CA LEU A 84 10.25 -5.86 20.81
C LEU A 84 9.01 -6.01 21.71
N LEU A 85 7.96 -5.23 21.45
CA LEU A 85 6.71 -5.32 22.21
C LEU A 85 5.98 -6.65 22.01
N GLU A 86 6.05 -7.23 20.81
CA GLU A 86 5.47 -8.55 20.52
C GLU A 86 6.21 -9.67 21.27
N GLU A 87 7.54 -9.56 21.39
CA GLU A 87 8.37 -10.51 22.14
C GLU A 87 8.08 -10.44 23.64
N GLU A 88 7.96 -9.24 24.20
CA GLU A 88 7.60 -9.03 25.61
C GLU A 88 6.15 -9.43 25.91
N ARG A 89 5.25 -9.21 24.94
CA ARG A 89 3.81 -9.48 25.09
C ARG A 89 3.24 -10.07 23.79
N PRO A 90 3.19 -11.40 23.66
CA PRO A 90 2.60 -12.06 22.51
C PRO A 90 1.16 -11.61 22.24
N GLY A 91 0.86 -11.30 20.98
CA GLY A 91 -0.43 -10.76 20.52
C GLY A 91 -0.55 -9.23 20.60
N PHE A 92 0.51 -8.51 20.98
CA PHE A 92 0.50 -7.05 21.08
C PHE A 92 0.11 -6.38 19.75
N LYS A 93 0.78 -6.73 18.64
CA LYS A 93 0.52 -6.15 17.31
C LYS A 93 -0.93 -6.34 16.87
N LEU A 94 -1.47 -7.55 17.07
CA LEU A 94 -2.85 -7.87 16.71
C LEU A 94 -3.85 -7.09 17.57
N ALA A 95 -3.63 -7.04 18.88
CA ALA A 95 -4.47 -6.26 19.80
C ALA A 95 -4.41 -4.77 19.48
N PHE A 96 -3.22 -4.24 19.16
CA PHE A 96 -3.00 -2.86 18.74
C PHE A 96 -3.80 -2.52 17.48
N LEU A 97 -3.65 -3.31 16.40
CA LEU A 97 -4.37 -3.07 15.15
C LEU A 97 -5.88 -3.17 15.35
N ARG A 98 -6.39 -4.21 16.03
CA ARG A 98 -7.82 -4.35 16.34
C ARG A 98 -8.33 -3.18 17.18
N GLY A 99 -7.53 -2.66 18.11
CA GLY A 99 -7.84 -1.48 18.90
C GLY A 99 -8.00 -0.23 18.05
N LEU A 100 -7.14 -0.03 17.03
CA LEU A 100 -7.26 1.07 16.08
C LEU A 100 -8.52 0.94 15.22
N LEU A 101 -8.80 -0.26 14.71
CA LEU A 101 -9.96 -0.51 13.84
C LEU A 101 -11.31 -0.37 14.57
N LYS A 102 -11.34 -0.48 15.90
CA LYS A 102 -12.55 -0.20 16.70
C LYS A 102 -12.92 1.28 16.73
N LYS A 103 -11.98 2.20 16.51
CA LYS A 103 -12.29 3.63 16.50
C LYS A 103 -13.08 3.94 15.23
N LYS A 104 -14.30 4.43 15.38
CA LYS A 104 -15.05 5.00 14.25
C LYS A 104 -14.48 6.39 13.98
N VAL A 105 -13.59 6.50 13.00
CA VAL A 105 -13.23 7.80 12.42
C VAL A 105 -13.97 7.89 11.11
N GLU A 106 -14.76 8.95 10.94
CA GLU A 106 -15.36 9.27 9.66
C GLU A 106 -14.23 9.47 8.64
N VAL A 107 -14.21 8.58 7.66
CA VAL A 107 -13.33 8.74 6.50
C VAL A 107 -13.92 9.88 5.68
N LYS A 108 -13.48 11.11 5.93
CA LYS A 108 -13.74 12.20 5.00
C LYS A 108 -12.90 11.95 3.75
N ALA A 109 -13.56 11.81 2.62
CA ALA A 109 -12.87 11.83 1.34
C ALA A 109 -12.28 13.24 1.16
N GLU A 110 -10.96 13.33 1.09
CA GLU A 110 -10.30 14.60 0.79
C GLU A 110 -10.42 14.90 -0.71
N GLY A 111 -11.31 15.84 -1.04
CA GLY A 111 -11.40 16.49 -2.34
C GLY A 111 -12.21 15.75 -3.41
N GLU A 112 -12.62 16.51 -4.43
CA GLU A 112 -13.30 15.98 -5.60
C GLU A 112 -12.29 15.28 -6.53
N LEU A 113 -12.55 14.01 -6.83
CA LEU A 113 -11.82 13.29 -7.88
C LEU A 113 -12.22 13.84 -9.24
N ARG A 114 -11.22 14.12 -10.08
CA ARG A 114 -11.37 14.48 -11.49
C ARG A 114 -10.52 13.56 -12.37
N LYS A 115 -10.73 13.63 -13.68
CA LYS A 115 -9.93 12.88 -14.66
C LYS A 115 -8.69 13.70 -15.04
N CYS A 116 -7.54 13.03 -15.09
CA CYS A 116 -6.28 13.61 -15.57
C CYS A 116 -6.41 14.07 -17.03
N SER A 117 -6.01 15.29 -17.35
CA SER A 117 -6.07 15.82 -18.72
C SER A 117 -5.15 15.09 -19.71
N MET A 118 -4.11 14.40 -19.21
CA MET A 118 -3.14 13.68 -20.05
C MET A 118 -3.45 12.19 -20.23
N CYS A 119 -4.01 11.52 -19.23
CA CYS A 119 -4.19 10.06 -19.25
C CYS A 119 -5.59 9.58 -18.86
N GLY A 120 -6.50 10.48 -18.49
CA GLY A 120 -7.86 10.14 -18.08
C GLY A 120 -8.00 9.47 -16.71
N MET A 121 -6.91 9.05 -16.05
CA MET A 121 -6.95 8.38 -14.75
C MET A 121 -7.37 9.34 -13.61
N PRO A 122 -7.99 8.83 -12.52
CA PRO A 122 -8.43 9.66 -11.39
C PRO A 122 -7.30 10.42 -10.69
N THR A 123 -7.56 11.67 -10.34
CA THR A 123 -6.61 12.55 -9.64
C THR A 123 -7.34 13.70 -8.93
N SER A 124 -6.69 14.33 -7.96
CA SER A 124 -7.14 15.57 -7.32
C SER A 124 -6.58 16.84 -7.99
N SER A 125 -5.85 16.70 -9.10
CA SER A 125 -5.16 17.78 -9.82
C SER A 125 -5.46 17.73 -11.32
N GLU A 126 -5.10 18.75 -12.10
CA GLU A 126 -5.31 18.75 -13.56
C GLU A 126 -4.55 17.61 -14.25
N VAL A 127 -3.25 17.48 -13.95
CA VAL A 127 -2.36 16.42 -14.47
C VAL A 127 -1.94 15.55 -13.30
N CYS A 128 -2.16 14.23 -13.34
CA CYS A 128 -1.88 13.34 -12.21
C CYS A 128 -0.38 13.27 -11.85
N ALA A 129 -0.07 12.83 -10.62
CA ALA A 129 1.30 12.75 -10.12
C ALA A 129 2.21 11.87 -11.01
N PHE A 130 1.68 10.78 -11.56
CA PHE A 130 2.39 9.92 -12.50
C PHE A 130 2.80 10.67 -13.78
N CYS A 131 1.84 11.35 -14.44
CA CYS A 131 2.12 12.11 -15.66
C CYS A 131 3.11 13.25 -15.42
N ARG A 132 2.98 13.98 -14.30
CA ARG A 132 3.94 15.03 -13.93
C ARG A 132 5.36 14.50 -13.74
N LEU A 133 5.50 13.32 -13.14
CA LEU A 133 6.80 12.67 -12.97
C LEU A 133 7.42 12.29 -14.32
N ILE A 134 6.63 11.69 -15.21
CA ILE A 134 7.09 11.34 -16.57
C ILE A 134 7.56 12.58 -17.32
N TYR A 135 6.76 13.65 -17.30
CA TYR A 135 7.14 14.91 -17.94
C TYR A 135 8.45 15.48 -17.36
N ARG A 136 8.60 15.48 -16.03
CA ARG A 136 9.84 15.96 -15.38
C ARG A 136 11.08 15.18 -15.82
N VAL A 137 10.95 13.88 -16.06
CA VAL A 137 12.07 12.99 -16.44
C VAL A 137 12.33 12.98 -17.94
N LYS A 138 11.29 13.11 -18.77
CA LYS A 138 11.36 12.90 -20.23
C LYS A 138 11.14 14.16 -21.07
N GLY A 139 10.59 15.22 -20.50
CA GLY A 139 10.21 16.44 -21.22
C GLY A 139 8.99 16.31 -22.14
N SER A 140 8.34 15.13 -22.18
CA SER A 140 7.14 14.89 -22.98
C SER A 140 6.21 13.88 -22.31
N TYR A 141 4.97 13.78 -22.82
CA TYR A 141 3.96 12.82 -22.35
C TYR A 141 3.88 11.54 -23.21
N ASP A 142 4.69 11.40 -24.26
CA ASP A 142 4.64 10.26 -25.20
C ASP A 142 4.82 8.91 -24.48
N THR A 143 5.58 8.91 -23.38
CA THR A 143 5.80 7.71 -22.56
C THR A 143 4.52 7.26 -21.85
N VAL A 144 3.61 8.18 -21.52
CA VAL A 144 2.34 7.85 -20.86
C VAL A 144 1.47 6.97 -21.76
N GLU A 145 1.37 7.33 -23.05
CA GLU A 145 0.60 6.54 -24.02
C GLU A 145 1.21 5.15 -24.24
N LYS A 146 2.55 5.08 -24.31
CA LYS A 146 3.27 3.79 -24.41
C LYS A 146 2.99 2.89 -23.21
N VAL A 147 2.99 3.44 -22.00
CA VAL A 147 2.68 2.69 -20.77
C VAL A 147 1.24 2.20 -20.79
N HIS A 148 0.28 3.03 -21.21
CA HIS A 148 -1.12 2.61 -21.33
C HIS A 148 -1.28 1.40 -22.26
N LYS A 149 -0.74 1.50 -23.48
CA LYS A 149 -0.79 0.39 -24.46
C LYS A 149 -0.17 -0.89 -23.92
N TYR A 150 1.00 -0.76 -23.28
CA TYR A 150 1.69 -1.90 -22.67
C TYR A 150 0.86 -2.57 -21.56
N VAL A 151 0.24 -1.78 -20.67
CA VAL A 151 -0.60 -2.31 -19.59
C VAL A 151 -1.85 -2.98 -20.14
N GLU A 152 -2.49 -2.41 -21.17
CA GLU A 152 -3.66 -3.01 -21.82
C GLU A 152 -3.33 -4.36 -22.47
N GLU A 153 -2.20 -4.42 -23.19
CA GLU A 153 -1.69 -5.65 -23.80
C GLU A 153 -1.45 -6.73 -22.75
N LYS A 154 -0.69 -6.42 -21.69
CA LYS A 154 -0.40 -7.38 -20.61
C LYS A 154 -1.64 -7.81 -19.84
N THR A 155 -2.60 -6.91 -19.66
CA THR A 155 -3.88 -7.24 -19.03
C THR A 155 -4.68 -8.20 -19.90
N ARG A 156 -4.66 -8.03 -21.23
CA ARG A 156 -5.31 -8.94 -22.18
C ARG A 156 -4.66 -10.32 -22.16
N GLU A 157 -3.33 -10.38 -22.16
CA GLU A 157 -2.57 -11.62 -22.01
C GLU A 157 -2.96 -12.36 -20.72
N LEU A 158 -2.95 -11.68 -19.57
CA LEU A 158 -3.32 -12.28 -18.29
C LEU A 158 -4.76 -12.81 -18.26
N ARG A 159 -5.71 -12.07 -18.86
CA ARG A 159 -7.11 -12.51 -18.98
C ARG A 159 -7.30 -13.71 -19.89
N SER A 160 -6.36 -13.98 -20.81
CA SER A 160 -6.42 -15.18 -21.65
C SER A 160 -5.94 -16.45 -20.94
N LEU A 161 -5.29 -16.30 -19.78
CA LEU A 161 -4.76 -17.39 -18.95
C LEU A 161 -5.72 -17.84 -17.84
N ILE A 162 -6.83 -17.13 -17.63
CA ILE A 162 -7.85 -17.37 -16.59
C ILE A 162 -9.18 -17.66 -17.29
#